data_AF-A0A656XW13-F1
#
_entry.id   AF-A0A656XW13-F1
#
_cell.length_a   1.000
_cell.length_b   1.000
_cell.length_c   1.000
_cell.angle_alpha   90.00
_cell.angle_beta   90.00
_cell.angle_gamma   90.00
#
_symmetry.space_group_name_H-M   'P 1'
#
loop_
_entity.id
_entity.type
_entity.pdbx_description
1 polymer ?
#
loop_
_entity_poly.entity_id
_entity_poly.type
_entity_poly.pdbx_seq_one_letter_code
_entity_poly.pdbx_strand_id
1 'polypeptide(L)'
;MLVAAVTIGVLAVNESSEPAPVAQLTPQADPDRGAIPLDDETATNLGVTEADFVSYGSYGELQVWSATTPEAKRCLAMVAENRIVMVRCSAPSLDPVADLDFPPEMFPPAPSGEPTSQVRFVLRDELVDVYLAPNPEGGFY
;
A
#
# COMPACT_ATOMS: atom_id res chain seq x y z
N MET A 1 -6.66 -0.97 60.22
CA MET A 1 -5.62 -1.22 59.20
C MET A 1 -6.33 -1.89 58.02
N LEU A 2 -6.28 -1.26 56.83
CA LEU A 2 -6.91 -1.68 55.56
C LEU A 2 -6.38 -3.04 55.08
N VAL A 3 -7.19 -3.80 54.32
CA VAL A 3 -6.88 -4.19 52.92
C VAL A 3 -8.19 -4.39 52.15
N ALA A 4 -8.48 -3.52 51.17
CA ALA A 4 -9.45 -3.78 50.13
C ALA A 4 -8.70 -4.35 48.93
N ALA A 5 -9.00 -5.59 48.55
CA ALA A 5 -8.43 -6.21 47.35
C ALA A 5 -9.27 -5.79 46.14
N VAL A 6 -8.72 -4.91 45.29
CA VAL A 6 -9.29 -4.59 43.98
C VAL A 6 -8.67 -5.56 42.97
N THR A 7 -9.46 -6.53 42.54
CA THR A 7 -9.11 -7.39 41.39
C THR A 7 -9.44 -6.61 40.12
N ILE A 8 -8.40 -6.06 39.47
CA ILE A 8 -8.53 -5.49 38.13
C ILE A 8 -8.56 -6.66 37.15
N GLY A 9 -9.78 -7.13 36.83
CA GLY A 9 -9.99 -8.06 35.73
C GLY A 9 -9.80 -7.31 34.42
N VAL A 10 -8.65 -7.52 33.76
CA VAL A 10 -8.44 -7.06 32.39
C VAL A 10 -9.30 -7.92 31.49
N LEU A 11 -10.45 -7.39 31.08
CA LEU A 11 -11.20 -7.91 29.93
C LEU A 11 -10.37 -7.57 28.70
N ALA A 12 -9.53 -8.51 28.27
CA ALA A 12 -8.94 -8.48 26.94
C ALA A 12 -10.09 -8.65 25.93
N VAL A 13 -10.63 -7.52 25.48
CA VAL A 13 -11.49 -7.46 24.30
C VAL A 13 -10.63 -7.96 23.16
N ASN A 14 -11.07 -9.06 22.55
CA ASN A 14 -10.42 -9.68 21.41
C ASN A 14 -10.64 -8.76 20.20
N GLU A 15 -9.89 -7.66 20.12
CA GLU A 15 -9.82 -6.81 18.94
C GLU A 15 -9.29 -7.69 17.81
N SER A 16 -10.10 -7.86 16.76
CA SER A 16 -9.70 -8.53 15.53
C SER A 16 -8.41 -7.88 15.06
N SER A 17 -7.29 -8.56 15.27
CA SER A 17 -5.94 -8.00 15.16
C SER A 17 -5.55 -7.96 13.69
N GLU A 18 -6.23 -7.12 12.89
CA GLU A 18 -5.70 -6.77 11.59
C GLU A 18 -4.31 -6.15 11.80
N PRO A 19 -3.31 -6.60 11.05
CA PRO A 19 -1.96 -6.07 11.18
C PRO A 19 -1.96 -4.55 10.97
N ALA A 20 -1.09 -3.83 11.67
CA ALA A 20 -0.99 -2.39 11.51
C ALA A 20 -0.02 -2.10 10.36
N PRO A 21 -0.33 -1.18 9.42
CA PRO A 21 0.56 -0.91 8.32
C PRO A 21 1.91 -0.40 8.83
N VAL A 22 3.00 -0.88 8.24
CA VAL A 22 4.36 -0.45 8.57
C VAL A 22 4.65 0.97 8.07
N ALA A 23 3.90 1.41 7.06
CA ALA A 23 3.93 2.75 6.52
C ALA A 23 2.57 3.11 5.93
N GLN A 24 2.25 4.39 5.95
CA GLN A 24 1.05 4.94 5.33
C GLN A 24 1.45 6.10 4.43
N LEU A 25 1.15 5.99 3.14
CA LEU A 25 1.46 7.00 2.15
C LEU A 25 0.23 7.88 1.92
N THR A 26 0.47 9.19 1.82
CA THR A 26 -0.57 10.20 1.58
C THR A 26 -0.44 10.78 0.18
N PRO A 27 -1.55 11.21 -0.44
CA PRO A 27 -1.53 11.89 -1.72
C PRO A 27 -0.58 13.09 -1.69
N GLN A 28 0.24 13.24 -2.72
CA GLN A 28 1.16 14.36 -2.87
C GLN A 28 0.49 15.42 -3.75
N ALA A 29 0.48 16.66 -3.26
CA ALA A 29 -0.12 17.79 -3.96
C ALA A 29 0.74 18.33 -5.12
N ASP A 30 1.96 17.82 -5.28
CA ASP A 30 2.97 18.41 -6.16
C ASP A 30 3.36 17.47 -7.32
N PRO A 31 3.05 17.85 -8.58
CA PRO A 31 3.42 17.11 -9.79
C PRO A 31 4.92 17.19 -10.15
N ASP A 32 5.73 17.98 -9.43
CA ASP A 32 7.17 18.15 -9.73
C ASP A 32 8.04 16.88 -9.53
N ARG A 33 7.46 15.76 -9.06
CA ARG A 33 8.13 14.44 -9.02
C ARG A 33 8.08 13.66 -10.33
N GLY A 34 7.53 14.25 -11.38
CA GLY A 34 7.48 13.67 -12.73
C GLY A 34 6.13 13.04 -13.04
N ALA A 35 5.78 13.03 -14.32
CA ALA A 35 4.58 12.36 -14.80
C ALA A 35 4.74 10.84 -14.65
N ILE A 36 3.63 10.15 -14.40
CA ILE A 36 3.61 8.69 -14.48
C ILE A 36 4.08 8.27 -15.89
N PRO A 37 4.99 7.30 -16.04
CA PRO A 37 5.44 6.82 -17.35
C PRO A 37 4.37 5.90 -17.97
N LEU A 38 3.23 6.50 -18.31
CA LEU A 38 2.06 5.83 -18.86
C LEU A 38 2.24 5.63 -20.37
N ASP A 39 2.22 4.39 -20.81
CA ASP A 39 2.20 4.06 -22.24
C ASP A 39 0.78 4.09 -22.82
N ASP A 40 0.68 4.29 -24.14
CA ASP A 40 -0.59 4.43 -24.86
C ASP A 40 -1.51 3.20 -24.72
N GLU A 41 -0.93 2.00 -24.63
CA GLU A 41 -1.68 0.76 -24.49
C GLU A 41 -2.35 0.69 -23.11
N THR A 42 -1.58 0.94 -22.05
CA THR A 42 -2.09 1.00 -20.67
C THR A 42 -3.14 2.11 -20.51
N ALA A 43 -2.89 3.30 -21.07
CA ALA A 43 -3.84 4.41 -21.07
C ALA A 43 -5.16 4.03 -21.73
N THR A 44 -5.11 3.44 -22.92
CA THR A 44 -6.29 3.02 -23.68
C THR A 44 -7.06 1.92 -22.96
N ASN A 45 -6.37 0.92 -22.42
CA ASN A 45 -6.99 -0.22 -21.74
C ASN A 45 -7.73 0.18 -20.46
N LEU A 46 -7.21 1.18 -19.73
CA LEU A 46 -7.82 1.68 -18.50
C LEU A 46 -8.81 2.83 -18.75
N GLY A 47 -8.74 3.46 -19.92
CA GLY A 47 -9.53 4.65 -20.25
C GLY A 47 -9.13 5.87 -19.43
N VAL A 48 -7.84 6.01 -19.13
CA VAL A 48 -7.27 7.07 -18.28
C VAL A 48 -6.15 7.81 -19.02
N THR A 49 -5.79 8.98 -18.50
CA THR A 49 -4.68 9.83 -18.92
C THR A 49 -3.75 10.10 -17.75
N GLU A 50 -2.58 10.69 -18.00
CA GLU A 50 -1.66 11.10 -16.93
C GLU A 50 -2.32 12.00 -15.87
N ALA A 51 -3.29 12.83 -16.27
CA ALA A 51 -4.00 13.74 -15.37
C ALA A 51 -4.93 13.05 -14.37
N ASP A 52 -5.29 11.79 -14.63
CA ASP A 52 -6.16 10.99 -13.76
C ASP A 52 -5.37 10.31 -12.62
N PHE A 53 -4.04 10.39 -12.66
CA PHE A 53 -3.18 9.77 -11.66
C PHE A 53 -2.86 10.70 -10.50
N VAL A 54 -2.95 10.14 -9.30
CA VAL A 54 -2.56 10.76 -8.03
C VAL A 54 -1.31 10.06 -7.53
N SER A 55 -0.26 10.84 -7.24
CA SER A 55 1.00 10.32 -6.67
C SER A 55 0.90 10.17 -5.15
N TYR A 56 1.46 9.10 -4.61
CA TYR A 56 1.65 8.88 -3.16
C TYR A 56 3.14 8.94 -2.77
N GLY A 57 4.01 9.28 -3.71
CA GLY A 57 5.46 9.24 -3.52
C GLY A 57 6.04 7.84 -3.70
N SER A 58 7.01 7.49 -2.86
CA SER A 58 7.77 6.24 -2.99
C SER A 58 7.81 5.43 -1.70
N TYR A 59 7.84 4.11 -1.84
CA TYR A 59 8.21 3.17 -0.79
C TYR A 59 9.39 2.32 -1.28
N GLY A 60 10.58 2.59 -0.74
CA GLY A 60 11.82 2.08 -1.33
C GLY A 60 12.03 2.63 -2.73
N GLU A 61 12.34 1.75 -3.67
CA GLU A 61 12.55 2.11 -5.08
C GLU A 61 11.23 2.19 -5.90
N LEU A 62 10.10 1.77 -5.33
CA LEU A 62 8.81 1.83 -6.01
C LEU A 62 8.16 3.20 -5.82
N GLN A 63 7.74 3.83 -6.91
CA GLN A 63 6.78 4.93 -6.85
C GLN A 63 5.35 4.37 -6.89
N VAL A 64 4.48 4.96 -6.09
CA VAL A 64 3.11 4.50 -5.90
C VAL A 64 2.13 5.55 -6.40
N TRP A 65 1.21 5.10 -7.24
CA TRP A 65 0.23 5.94 -7.89
C TRP A 65 -1.16 5.32 -7.77
N SER A 66 -2.21 6.13 -7.80
CA SER A 66 -3.57 5.65 -8.00
C SER A 66 -4.26 6.37 -9.15
N ALA A 67 -5.23 5.72 -9.77
CA ALA A 67 -6.16 6.35 -10.69
C ALA A 67 -7.58 5.81 -10.45
N THR A 68 -8.58 6.55 -10.91
CA THR A 68 -9.97 6.05 -10.97
C THR A 68 -10.39 6.00 -12.43
N THR A 69 -10.81 4.82 -12.90
CA THR A 69 -11.26 4.67 -14.28
C THR A 69 -12.64 5.30 -14.49
N PRO A 70 -13.06 5.53 -15.75
CA PRO A 70 -14.42 6.01 -16.05
C PRO A 70 -15.55 5.11 -15.52
N GLU A 71 -15.27 3.82 -15.27
CA GLU A 71 -16.20 2.87 -14.66
C GLU A 71 -16.20 2.91 -13.12
N ALA A 72 -15.59 3.95 -12.53
CA ALA A 72 -15.41 4.13 -11.09
C ALA A 72 -14.57 3.02 -10.40
N LYS A 73 -13.76 2.27 -11.17
CA LYS A 73 -12.81 1.32 -10.58
C LYS A 73 -11.59 2.08 -10.08
N ARG A 74 -11.23 1.87 -8.82
CA ARG A 74 -9.98 2.41 -8.27
C ARG A 74 -8.85 1.49 -8.65
N CYS A 75 -7.71 2.07 -9.01
CA CYS A 75 -6.52 1.36 -9.43
C CYS A 75 -5.32 1.82 -8.63
N LEU A 76 -4.45 0.88 -8.27
CA LEU A 76 -3.08 1.12 -7.84
C LEU A 76 -2.13 0.82 -8.99
N ALA A 77 -1.16 1.70 -9.21
CA ALA A 77 -0.08 1.51 -10.16
C ALA A 77 1.27 1.63 -9.46
N MET A 78 2.14 0.66 -9.73
CA MET A 78 3.51 0.60 -9.21
C MET A 78 4.47 0.90 -10.33
N VAL A 79 5.37 1.85 -10.08
CA VAL A 79 6.38 2.29 -11.05
C VAL A 79 7.77 2.02 -10.48
N ALA A 80 8.59 1.35 -11.26
CA ALA A 80 10.01 1.10 -10.98
C ALA A 80 10.80 1.41 -12.24
N GLU A 81 12.02 1.94 -12.12
CA GLU A 81 12.90 2.20 -13.28
C GLU A 81 12.22 2.99 -14.42
N ASN A 82 11.36 3.94 -14.08
CA ASN A 82 10.59 4.76 -15.04
C ASN A 82 9.66 3.95 -15.98
N ARG A 83 9.11 2.83 -15.49
CA ARG A 83 8.05 2.06 -16.17
C ARG A 83 7.00 1.59 -15.17
N ILE A 84 5.74 1.51 -15.61
CA ILE A 84 4.70 0.84 -14.84
C ILE A 84 5.00 -0.66 -14.83
N VAL A 85 5.27 -1.23 -13.66
CA VAL A 85 5.54 -2.66 -13.50
C VAL A 85 4.29 -3.44 -13.10
N MET A 86 3.29 -2.77 -12.52
CA MET A 86 2.04 -3.39 -12.11
C MET A 86 0.91 -2.38 -12.07
N VAL A 87 -0.27 -2.78 -12.55
CA VAL A 87 -1.54 -2.10 -12.26
C VAL A 87 -2.51 -3.12 -11.66
N ARG A 88 -3.22 -2.72 -10.59
CA ARG A 88 -4.26 -3.50 -9.94
C ARG A 88 -5.48 -2.63 -9.71
N CYS A 89 -6.59 -3.00 -10.33
CA CYS A 89 -7.87 -2.32 -10.16
C CYS A 89 -8.86 -3.22 -9.43
N SER A 90 -9.73 -2.62 -8.64
CA SER A 90 -10.81 -3.30 -7.93
C SER A 90 -12.18 -2.74 -8.34
N ALA A 91 -13.24 -3.47 -8.02
CA ALA A 91 -14.59 -2.93 -8.10
C ALA A 91 -14.75 -1.74 -7.14
N PRO A 92 -15.70 -0.80 -7.39
CA PRO A 92 -15.84 0.42 -6.57
C PRO A 92 -16.05 0.19 -5.07
N SER A 93 -16.54 -0.99 -4.67
CA SER A 93 -16.80 -1.37 -3.28
C SER A 93 -15.65 -2.14 -2.61
N LEU A 94 -14.50 -2.27 -3.26
CA LEU A 94 -13.36 -3.05 -2.78
C LEU A 94 -12.09 -2.20 -2.84
N ASP A 95 -11.22 -2.37 -1.86
CA ASP A 95 -9.89 -1.73 -1.87
C ASP A 95 -8.99 -2.43 -2.91
N PRO A 96 -8.32 -1.69 -3.82
CA PRO A 96 -7.27 -2.26 -4.64
C PRO A 96 -6.11 -2.76 -3.77
N VAL A 97 -5.66 -3.97 -4.06
CA VAL A 97 -4.50 -4.59 -3.40
C VAL A 97 -3.45 -4.93 -4.44
N ALA A 98 -2.21 -4.56 -4.18
CA ALA A 98 -1.05 -4.92 -4.97
C ALA A 98 -0.02 -5.64 -4.09
N ASP A 99 0.18 -6.92 -4.36
CA ASP A 99 1.20 -7.75 -3.72
C ASP A 99 2.39 -7.87 -4.66
N LEU A 100 3.58 -7.53 -4.16
CA LEU A 100 4.83 -7.57 -4.91
C LEU A 100 5.88 -8.38 -4.15
N ASP A 101 6.64 -9.15 -4.91
CA ASP A 101 7.80 -9.90 -4.43
C ASP A 101 9.02 -9.44 -5.23
N PHE A 102 9.86 -8.63 -4.60
CA PHE A 102 11.07 -8.06 -5.20
C PHE A 102 12.28 -8.30 -4.29
N PRO A 103 13.51 -8.20 -4.83
CA PRO A 103 14.72 -8.31 -4.01
C PRO A 103 14.68 -7.39 -2.79
N PRO A 104 15.06 -7.87 -1.58
CA PRO A 104 14.90 -7.10 -0.36
C PRO A 104 15.61 -5.75 -0.32
N GLU A 105 16.68 -5.58 -1.10
CA GLU A 105 17.42 -4.34 -1.26
C GLU A 105 16.60 -3.20 -1.87
N MET A 106 15.50 -3.51 -2.57
CA MET A 106 14.61 -2.51 -3.16
C MET A 106 13.70 -1.83 -2.13
N PHE A 107 13.61 -2.37 -0.92
CA PHE A 107 12.69 -1.90 0.13
C PHE A 107 13.42 -1.49 1.40
N PRO A 108 12.84 -0.57 2.19
CA PRO A 108 13.26 -0.38 3.56
C PRO A 108 13.16 -1.71 4.33
N PRO A 109 14.09 -2.00 5.26
CA PRO A 109 13.96 -3.17 6.12
C PRO A 109 12.68 -3.07 6.97
N ALA A 110 12.18 -4.22 7.43
CA ALA A 110 11.06 -4.26 8.34
C ALA A 110 11.39 -3.50 9.65
N PRO A 111 10.39 -3.11 10.46
CA PRO A 111 10.63 -2.49 11.77
C PRO A 111 11.52 -3.32 12.71
N SER A 112 11.56 -4.65 12.54
CA SER A 112 12.48 -5.57 13.25
C SER A 112 13.94 -5.44 12.80
N GLY A 113 14.19 -4.78 11.68
CA GLY A 113 15.49 -4.68 11.00
C GLY A 113 15.74 -5.80 10.00
N GLU A 114 14.85 -6.78 9.87
CA GLU A 114 15.00 -7.88 8.93
C GLU A 114 14.72 -7.43 7.49
N PRO A 115 15.45 -7.99 6.49
CA PRO A 115 15.15 -7.74 5.08
C PRO A 115 13.76 -8.28 4.72
N THR A 116 13.06 -7.57 3.83
CA THR A 116 11.70 -7.90 3.37
C THR A 116 11.65 -7.95 1.86
N SER A 117 11.15 -9.04 1.27
CA SER A 117 10.93 -9.13 -0.18
C SER A 117 9.46 -8.97 -0.57
N GLN A 118 8.54 -9.26 0.36
CA GLN A 118 7.11 -9.30 0.12
C GLN A 118 6.44 -8.06 0.71
N VAL A 119 5.91 -7.24 -0.18
CA VAL A 119 5.25 -5.98 0.17
C VAL A 119 3.84 -5.98 -0.40
N ARG A 120 2.88 -5.65 0.45
CA ARG A 120 1.48 -5.44 0.08
C ARG A 120 1.15 -3.96 0.21
N PHE A 121 0.55 -3.42 -0.84
CA PHE A 121 -0.03 -2.09 -0.86
C PHE A 121 -1.54 -2.21 -0.95
N VAL A 122 -2.25 -1.47 -0.09
CA VAL A 122 -3.71 -1.42 -0.06
C VAL A 122 -4.15 0.03 -0.18
N LEU A 123 -4.92 0.37 -1.21
CA LEU A 123 -5.54 1.68 -1.34
C LEU A 123 -6.87 1.66 -0.61
N ARG A 124 -6.91 2.32 0.55
CA ARG A 124 -8.09 2.43 1.40
C ARG A 124 -8.41 3.88 1.65
N ASP A 125 -9.67 4.26 1.45
CA ASP A 125 -10.13 5.65 1.53
C ASP A 125 -9.30 6.56 0.62
N GLU A 126 -8.30 7.28 1.11
CA GLU A 126 -7.39 8.11 0.28
C GLU A 126 -5.93 7.90 0.67
N LEU A 127 -5.64 6.75 1.27
CA LEU A 127 -4.33 6.41 1.84
C LEU A 127 -3.87 5.09 1.24
N VAL A 128 -2.56 4.97 1.05
CA VAL A 128 -1.95 3.69 0.70
C VAL A 128 -1.27 3.12 1.94
N ASP A 129 -1.88 2.08 2.49
CA ASP A 129 -1.30 1.30 3.56
C ASP A 129 -0.29 0.31 2.99
N VAL A 130 0.88 0.21 3.63
CA VAL A 130 1.96 -0.71 3.26
C VAL A 130 2.11 -1.75 4.36
N TYR A 131 2.07 -3.02 3.97
CA TYR A 131 2.26 -4.17 4.85
C TYR A 131 3.43 -5.01 4.37
N LEU A 132 4.14 -5.65 5.30
CA LEU A 132 5.29 -6.51 4.99
C LEU A 132 5.00 -7.92 5.50
N ALA A 133 5.30 -8.93 4.69
CA ALA A 133 5.32 -10.30 5.18
C ALA A 133 6.77 -10.70 5.54
N PRO A 134 6.98 -11.48 6.61
CA PRO A 134 8.20 -12.25 6.71
C PRO A 134 8.21 -13.26 5.55
N ASN A 135 9.41 -13.68 5.15
CA ASN A 135 9.65 -14.75 4.18
C ASN A 135 8.61 -15.90 4.27
N PRO A 136 8.28 -16.59 3.16
CA PRO A 136 6.93 -16.93 2.68
C PRO A 136 5.98 -17.74 3.58
N GLU A 137 6.39 -18.13 4.79
CA GLU A 137 5.59 -18.95 5.70
C GLU A 137 4.77 -18.15 6.75
N GLY A 138 4.95 -16.82 6.85
CA GLY A 138 4.50 -16.08 8.06
C GLY A 138 3.50 -14.91 7.94
N GLY A 139 2.93 -14.59 6.76
CA GLY A 139 1.82 -13.62 6.61
C GLY A 139 2.17 -12.15 6.89
N PHE A 140 1.30 -11.18 6.59
CA PHE A 140 1.65 -9.75 6.70
C PHE A 140 1.53 -9.19 8.14
N TYR A 141 2.46 -8.31 8.54
CA TYR A 141 2.50 -7.56 9.81
C TYR A 141 1.94 -6.14 9.70
#